data_AF-A0A7C7HE79-F1
#
_entry.id   AF-A0A7C7HE79-F1
#
_cell.length_a   1.000
_cell.length_b   1.000
_cell.length_c   1.000
_cell.angle_alpha   90.00
_cell.angle_beta   90.00
_cell.angle_gamma   90.00
#
_symmetry.space_group_name_H-M   'P 1'
#
loop_
_entity.id
_entity.type
_entity.pdbx_description
1 polymer ?
#
loop_
_entity_poly.entity_id
_entity_poly.type
_entity_poly.pdbx_seq_one_letter_code
_entity_poly.pdbx_strand_id
1 'polypeptide(L)'
;MLQRLEPEPSILWQEAQPYVGRQAGVLIIDNTTLDKPYANKIELVGQHWSGKHKQVVKGINLISILWTEGFVIFPVITGNMTKPIIKRSKNDHFTSMLQQAKECGLQPQCIVFGSWYSSLDNLVWSDSSSHKDMVGSKCGR
;
A
#
# COMPACT_ATOMS: atom_id res chain seq x y z
N MET A 1 28.41 11.99 6.80
CA MET A 1 27.31 11.97 7.79
C MET A 1 26.01 11.84 6.99
N LEU A 2 25.23 10.77 7.17
CA LEU A 2 23.92 10.64 6.51
C LEU A 2 22.91 11.46 7.31
N GLN A 3 22.39 12.54 6.72
CA GLN A 3 21.31 13.32 7.32
C GLN A 3 19.99 12.58 7.14
N ARG A 4 19.18 12.56 8.20
CA ARG A 4 17.82 12.01 8.15
C ARG A 4 16.93 13.05 7.48
N LEU A 5 16.48 12.74 6.27
CA LEU A 5 15.36 13.43 5.65
C LEU A 5 14.09 12.80 6.21
N GLU A 6 13.14 13.63 6.62
CA GLU A 6 11.75 13.22 6.86
C GLU A 6 11.00 13.54 5.57
N PRO A 7 10.90 12.60 4.61
CA PRO A 7 10.15 12.85 3.39
C PRO A 7 8.67 12.94 3.73
N GLU A 8 8.06 14.08 3.44
CA GLU A 8 6.61 14.22 3.46
C GLU A 8 6.02 13.47 2.26
N PRO A 9 5.19 12.43 2.45
CA PRO A 9 4.64 11.65 1.33
C PRO A 9 3.87 12.49 0.31
N SER A 10 3.32 13.62 0.75
CA SER A 10 2.64 14.60 -0.10
C SER A 10 3.55 15.23 -1.16
N ILE A 11 4.86 15.37 -0.89
CA ILE A 11 5.83 15.93 -1.84
C ILE A 11 5.96 15.00 -3.05
N LEU A 12 6.06 13.69 -2.82
CA LEU A 12 6.14 12.71 -3.90
C LEU A 12 4.91 12.78 -4.81
N TRP A 13 3.72 12.89 -4.21
CA TRP A 13 2.49 13.08 -4.99
C TRP A 13 2.48 14.40 -5.76
N GLN A 14 2.93 15.51 -5.16
CA GLN A 14 3.01 16.81 -5.84
C GLN A 14 3.93 16.79 -7.07
N GLU A 15 5.03 16.05 -7.01
CA GLU A 15 5.93 15.87 -8.14
C GLU A 15 5.34 14.94 -9.22
N ALA A 16 4.63 13.89 -8.82
CA ALA A 16 4.04 12.91 -9.74
C ALA A 16 2.76 13.41 -10.41
N GLN A 17 1.90 14.16 -9.68
CA GLN A 17 0.54 14.52 -10.11
C GLN A 17 0.42 15.19 -11.50
N PRO A 18 1.40 15.97 -12.02
CA PRO A 18 1.28 16.57 -13.35
C PRO A 18 1.35 15.54 -14.47
N TYR A 19 1.93 14.37 -14.20
CA TYR A 19 2.20 13.32 -15.18
C TYR A 19 1.18 12.17 -15.11
N VAL A 20 0.27 12.20 -14.12
CA VAL A 20 -0.69 11.12 -13.86
C VAL A 20 -2.04 11.42 -14.52
N GLY A 21 -2.45 10.57 -15.46
CA GLY A 21 -3.79 10.51 -16.02
C GLY A 21 -4.77 9.86 -15.03
N ARG A 22 -5.77 10.61 -14.57
CA ARG A 22 -6.59 10.20 -13.41
C ARG A 22 -7.84 9.35 -13.74
N GLN A 23 -8.18 9.13 -15.02
CA GLN A 23 -9.54 8.71 -15.41
C GLN A 23 -9.69 7.24 -15.86
N ALA A 24 -8.61 6.48 -16.08
CA ALA A 24 -8.72 5.13 -16.64
C ALA A 24 -7.49 4.24 -16.32
N GLY A 25 -7.03 4.24 -15.07
CA GLY A 25 -5.90 3.43 -14.65
C GLY A 25 -6.28 2.27 -13.73
N VAL A 26 -5.26 1.52 -13.32
CA VAL A 26 -5.35 0.45 -12.33
C VAL A 26 -4.67 0.92 -11.05
N LEU A 27 -5.37 0.76 -9.93
CA LEU A 27 -4.81 1.02 -8.61
C LEU A 27 -4.27 -0.30 -8.05
N ILE A 28 -2.99 -0.36 -7.73
CA ILE A 28 -2.33 -1.56 -7.21
C ILE A 28 -1.95 -1.30 -5.75
N ILE A 29 -2.36 -2.19 -4.86
CA ILE A 29 -2.01 -2.13 -3.44
C ILE A 29 -1.24 -3.38 -3.07
N ASP A 30 -0.01 -3.19 -2.62
CA ASP A 30 0.85 -4.30 -2.21
C ASP A 30 1.65 -3.95 -0.96
N ASN A 31 2.14 -4.98 -0.28
CA ASN A 31 2.95 -4.83 0.91
C ASN A 31 4.29 -5.53 0.79
N THR A 32 5.36 -4.81 1.08
CA THR A 32 6.73 -5.34 1.10
C THR A 32 7.23 -5.45 2.53
N THR A 33 7.86 -6.57 2.86
CA THR A 33 8.59 -6.72 4.12
C THR A 33 10.07 -6.48 3.87
N LEU A 34 10.60 -5.42 4.48
CA LEU A 34 12.04 -5.17 4.52
C LEU A 34 12.64 -6.00 5.65
N ASP A 35 13.39 -7.05 5.29
CA ASP A 35 14.06 -7.91 6.26
C ASP A 35 15.09 -7.11 7.08
N LYS A 36 15.00 -7.22 8.40
CA LYS A 36 15.90 -6.56 9.37
C LYS A 36 16.35 -7.54 10.46
N PRO A 37 17.05 -8.63 10.10
CA PRO A 37 17.40 -9.70 11.04
C PRO A 37 18.23 -9.23 12.24
N TYR A 38 19.08 -8.21 12.03
CA TYR A 38 20.00 -7.70 13.06
C TYR A 38 19.50 -6.43 13.78
N ALA A 39 18.32 -5.92 13.45
CA ALA A 39 17.87 -4.64 13.98
C ALA A 39 17.27 -4.79 15.38
N ASN A 40 17.98 -4.36 16.42
CA ASN A 40 17.50 -4.47 17.81
C ASN A 40 16.95 -3.17 18.38
N LYS A 41 17.30 -2.01 17.81
CA LYS A 41 16.96 -0.68 18.33
C LYS A 41 16.09 0.16 17.39
N ILE A 42 15.58 -0.42 16.30
CA ILE A 42 14.72 0.29 15.35
C ILE A 42 13.27 0.07 15.78
N GLU A 43 12.61 1.14 16.20
CA GLU A 43 11.25 1.10 16.75
C GLU A 43 10.25 0.44 15.78
N LEU A 44 10.34 0.76 14.49
CA LEU A 44 9.45 0.25 13.43
C LEU A 44 9.58 -1.25 13.14
N VAL A 45 10.62 -1.91 13.66
CA VAL A 45 10.86 -3.32 13.37
C VAL A 45 9.92 -4.22 14.16
N GLY A 46 9.07 -4.96 13.44
CA GLY A 46 8.13 -5.94 13.96
C GLY A 46 8.38 -7.36 13.44
N GLN A 47 7.44 -8.25 13.75
CA GLN A 47 7.42 -9.63 13.25
C GLN A 47 6.39 -9.72 12.10
N HIS A 48 6.83 -10.20 10.94
CA HIS A 48 5.99 -10.27 9.74
C HIS A 48 6.21 -11.58 8.99
N TRP A 49 5.17 -12.15 8.40
CA TRP A 49 5.31 -13.29 7.50
C TRP A 49 6.08 -12.88 6.24
N SER A 50 7.12 -13.62 5.89
CA SER A 50 7.85 -13.46 4.63
C SER A 50 7.53 -14.63 3.70
N GLY A 51 6.94 -14.34 2.54
CA GLY A 51 6.72 -15.35 1.50
C GLY A 51 8.03 -15.94 0.95
N LYS A 52 9.11 -15.14 0.93
CA LYS A 52 10.45 -15.57 0.51
C LYS A 52 11.04 -16.62 1.45
N HIS A 53 11.01 -16.35 2.75
CA HIS A 53 11.57 -17.26 3.77
C HIS A 53 10.59 -18.34 4.20
N LYS A 54 9.31 -18.22 3.83
CA LYS A 54 8.20 -19.10 4.26
C LYS A 54 8.09 -19.21 5.79
N GLN A 55 8.41 -18.13 6.49
CA GLN A 55 8.36 -18.05 7.96
C GLN A 55 8.14 -16.60 8.43
N VAL A 56 7.90 -16.44 9.72
CA VAL A 56 7.88 -15.13 10.37
C VAL A 56 9.30 -14.61 10.52
N VAL A 57 9.54 -13.39 10.08
CA VAL A 57 10.84 -12.72 10.13
C VAL A 57 10.73 -11.36 10.82
N LYS A 58 11.88 -10.93 11.35
CA LYS A 58 12.06 -9.58 11.89
C LYS A 58 12.23 -8.60 10.73
N GLY A 59 11.37 -7.59 10.63
CA GLY A 59 11.39 -6.65 9.51
C GLY A 59 10.53 -5.42 9.71
N ILE A 60 10.47 -4.58 8.68
CA ILE A 60 9.56 -3.43 8.59
C ILE A 60 8.59 -3.72 7.45
N ASN A 61 7.28 -3.69 7.72
CA ASN A 61 6.28 -3.85 6.67
C ASN A 61 5.87 -2.50 6.11
N LEU A 62 5.97 -2.34 4.80
CA LEU A 62 5.57 -1.17 4.05
C LEU A 62 4.36 -1.53 3.20
N ILE A 63 3.32 -0.70 3.22
CA ILE A 63 2.19 -0.82 2.29
C ILE A 63 2.31 0.32 1.28
N SER A 64 2.22 0.00 0.00
CA SER A 64 2.34 0.94 -1.10
C SER A 64 1.12 0.90 -2.00
N ILE A 65 0.67 2.08 -2.42
CA ILE A 65 -0.23 2.25 -3.56
C ILE A 65 0.59 2.66 -4.76
N LEU A 66 0.38 1.94 -5.86
CA LEU A 66 0.85 2.29 -7.18
C LEU A 66 -0.35 2.58 -8.09
N TRP A 67 -0.20 3.53 -8.99
CA TRP A 67 -1.14 3.78 -10.08
C TRP A 67 -0.49 3.42 -11.39
N THR A 68 -1.21 2.75 -12.28
CA THR A 68 -0.70 2.45 -13.60
C THR A 68 -1.72 2.73 -14.70
N GLU A 69 -1.22 3.29 -15.80
CA GLU A 69 -1.93 3.55 -17.06
C GLU A 69 -1.33 2.66 -18.16
N GLY A 70 -1.25 1.35 -17.90
CA GLY A 70 -0.62 0.37 -18.79
C GLY A 70 0.85 0.16 -18.48
N PHE A 71 1.75 0.84 -19.18
CA PHE A 71 3.21 0.60 -19.06
C PHE A 71 3.93 1.53 -18.09
N VAL A 72 3.25 2.57 -17.59
CA VAL A 72 3.83 3.54 -16.65
C VAL A 72 3.29 3.25 -15.26
N ILE A 73 4.18 3.24 -14.26
CA ILE A 73 3.84 3.03 -12.85
C ILE A 73 4.23 4.28 -12.07
N PHE A 74 3.26 4.87 -11.39
CA PHE A 74 3.45 6.03 -10.53
C PHE A 74 3.31 5.63 -9.06
N PRO A 75 4.29 5.93 -8.20
CA PRO A 75 4.13 5.76 -6.77
C PRO A 75 3.18 6.85 -6.26
N VAL A 76 2.05 6.44 -5.68
CA VAL A 76 1.03 7.40 -5.20
C VAL A 76 1.24 7.66 -3.72
N ILE A 77 1.27 6.61 -2.90
CA ILE A 77 1.39 6.71 -1.44
C ILE A 77 2.23 5.54 -0.92
N THR A 78 3.20 5.83 -0.05
CA THR A 78 3.86 4.83 0.78
C THR A 78 3.47 5.04 2.24
N GLY A 79 2.70 4.11 2.80
CA GLY A 79 2.33 4.09 4.21
C GLY A 79 3.30 3.22 5.01
N ASN A 80 3.93 3.79 6.05
CA ASN A 80 4.64 3.00 7.04
C ASN A 80 3.63 2.35 7.99
N MET A 81 3.68 1.03 8.15
CA MET A 81 3.00 0.36 9.26
C MET A 81 3.84 0.59 10.52
N THR A 82 3.60 1.70 11.21
CA THR A 82 4.19 1.96 12.52
C THR A 82 3.66 0.94 13.55
N LYS A 83 4.47 0.64 14.57
CA LYS A 83 4.03 -0.10 15.76
C LYS A 83 2.84 0.62 16.43
N PRO A 84 1.96 -0.13 17.11
CA PRO A 84 0.59 0.30 17.36
C PRO A 84 0.53 1.25 18.55
N ILE A 85 0.60 2.56 18.31
CA ILE A 85 -0.03 3.53 19.22
C ILE A 85 -1.54 3.59 18.94
N ILE A 86 -1.95 3.19 17.73
CA ILE A 86 -3.36 3.08 17.32
C ILE A 86 -3.59 1.62 16.90
N LYS A 87 -4.59 0.94 17.49
CA LYS A 87 -5.05 -0.40 17.09
C LYS A 87 -5.74 -0.35 15.71
N ARG A 88 -5.01 0.01 14.66
CA ARG A 88 -5.48 -0.11 13.27
C ARG A 88 -5.01 -1.42 12.70
N SER A 89 -5.95 -2.21 12.19
CA SER A 89 -5.66 -3.43 11.46
C SER A 89 -5.01 -3.12 10.10
N LYS A 90 -4.44 -4.14 9.45
CA LYS A 90 -3.97 -4.00 8.05
C LYS A 90 -5.09 -3.59 7.10
N ASN A 91 -6.33 -4.00 7.37
CA ASN A 91 -7.50 -3.65 6.57
C ASN A 91 -7.92 -2.20 6.81
N ASP A 92 -7.83 -1.69 8.04
CA ASP A 92 -8.10 -0.27 8.32
C ASP A 92 -7.11 0.62 7.56
N HIS A 93 -5.85 0.20 7.48
CA HIS A 93 -4.83 0.90 6.70
C HIS A 93 -5.14 0.85 5.20
N PHE A 94 -5.55 -0.32 4.69
CA PHE A 94 -5.98 -0.50 3.30
C PHE A 94 -7.12 0.45 2.92
N THR A 95 -8.18 0.51 3.73
CA THR A 95 -9.31 1.41 3.49
C THR A 95 -8.92 2.88 3.57
N SER A 96 -8.06 3.25 4.52
CA SER A 96 -7.52 4.62 4.61
C SER A 96 -6.71 5.00 3.38
N MET A 97 -5.94 4.07 2.83
CA MET A 97 -5.13 4.26 1.63
C MET A 97 -6.02 4.40 0.39
N LEU A 98 -7.10 3.63 0.28
CA LEU A 98 -8.10 3.79 -0.78
C LEU A 98 -8.78 5.16 -0.75
N GLN A 99 -9.10 5.66 0.45
CA GLN A 99 -9.65 6.99 0.63
C GLN A 99 -8.67 8.08 0.18
N GLN A 100 -7.39 7.97 0.51
CA GLN A 100 -6.36 8.91 0.03
C GLN A 100 -6.20 8.87 -1.49
N ALA A 101 -6.27 7.69 -2.12
CA ALA A 101 -6.25 7.59 -3.59
C ALA A 101 -7.44 8.32 -4.23
N LYS A 102 -8.62 8.25 -3.59
CA LYS A 102 -9.80 9.01 -4.02
C LYS A 102 -9.61 10.52 -3.86
N GLU A 103 -8.98 10.97 -2.76
CA GLU A 103 -8.64 12.38 -2.53
C GLU A 103 -7.62 12.91 -3.54
N CYS A 104 -6.73 12.04 -4.05
CA CYS A 104 -5.84 12.34 -5.18
C CYS A 104 -6.57 12.46 -6.53
N GLY A 105 -7.88 12.22 -6.56
CA GLY A 105 -8.73 12.29 -7.75
C GLY A 105 -8.61 11.08 -8.68
N LEU A 106 -7.99 9.98 -8.22
CA LEU A 106 -7.82 8.77 -9.03
C LEU A 106 -9.16 8.05 -9.21
N GLN A 107 -9.49 7.74 -10.46
CA GLN A 107 -10.68 6.99 -10.86
C GLN A 107 -10.24 5.67 -11.49
N PRO A 108 -9.86 4.67 -10.66
CA PRO A 108 -9.46 3.38 -11.17
C PRO A 108 -10.62 2.67 -11.84
N GLN A 109 -10.33 2.00 -12.96
CA GLN A 109 -11.24 1.00 -13.54
C GLN A 109 -11.18 -0.31 -12.74
N CYS A 110 -10.01 -0.62 -12.20
CA CYS A 110 -9.77 -1.82 -11.40
C CYS A 110 -8.85 -1.51 -10.22
N ILE A 111 -9.09 -2.20 -9.10
CA ILE A 111 -8.21 -2.19 -7.93
C ILE A 111 -7.65 -3.61 -7.74
N VAL A 112 -6.34 -3.75 -7.77
CA VAL A 112 -5.64 -5.04 -7.65
C VAL A 112 -4.86 -5.07 -6.34
N PHE A 113 -4.99 -6.15 -5.58
CA PHE A 113 -4.31 -6.29 -4.30
C PHE A 113 -4.06 -7.75 -3.93
N GLY A 114 -3.16 -7.95 -2.97
CA GLY A 114 -2.87 -9.28 -2.43
C GLY A 114 -4.07 -9.87 -1.68
N SER A 115 -4.31 -11.17 -1.82
CA SER A 115 -5.44 -11.88 -1.18
C SER A 115 -5.52 -11.73 0.35
N TRP A 116 -4.42 -11.30 0.98
CA TRP A 116 -4.37 -10.99 2.41
C TRP A 116 -5.27 -9.80 2.80
N TYR A 117 -5.72 -8.99 1.85
CA TYR A 117 -6.65 -7.86 2.04
C TYR A 117 -8.08 -8.16 1.60
N SER A 118 -8.42 -9.42 1.29
CA SER A 118 -9.76 -9.82 0.82
C SER A 118 -10.82 -9.94 1.93
N SER A 119 -10.77 -9.09 2.97
CA SER A 119 -11.86 -9.04 3.95
C SER A 119 -13.14 -8.48 3.32
N LEU A 120 -14.30 -8.95 3.79
CA LEU A 120 -15.61 -8.49 3.31
C LEU A 120 -15.74 -6.96 3.37
N ASP A 121 -15.27 -6.34 4.46
CA ASP A 121 -15.33 -4.88 4.63
C ASP A 121 -14.58 -4.11 3.52
N ASN A 122 -13.48 -4.67 3.01
CA ASN A 122 -12.70 -4.05 1.93
C ASN A 122 -13.39 -4.22 0.58
N LEU A 123 -14.10 -5.34 0.38
CA LEU A 123 -14.85 -5.65 -0.84
C LEU A 123 -16.19 -4.91 -0.93
N VAL A 124 -16.82 -4.60 0.20
CA VAL A 124 -18.06 -3.81 0.23
C VAL A 124 -17.78 -2.33 -0.03
N TRP A 125 -16.60 -1.83 0.39
CA TRP A 125 -16.18 -0.45 0.10
C TRP A 125 -16.19 -0.14 -1.40
N SER A 126 -15.83 -1.10 -2.27
CA SER A 126 -15.86 -0.90 -3.72
C SER A 126 -17.26 -0.84 -4.32
N ASP A 127 -18.22 -1.59 -3.77
CA ASP A 127 -19.56 -1.72 -4.34
C ASP A 127 -20.37 -0.41 -4.17
N SER A 128 -20.13 0.31 -3.08
CA SER A 128 -20.70 1.64 -2.84
C SER A 128 -20.07 2.78 -3.67
N SER A 129 -18.91 2.54 -4.27
CA SER A 129 -18.10 3.51 -4.98
C SER A 129 -18.01 3.18 -6.48
N SER A 130 -19.17 3.09 -7.13
CA SER A 130 -19.35 3.06 -8.60
C SER A 130 -18.47 2.04 -9.34
N HIS A 131 -18.99 0.82 -9.56
CA HIS A 131 -18.57 -0.15 -10.60
C HIS A 131 -17.04 -0.32 -10.79
N LYS A 132 -16.34 -0.69 -9.72
CA LYS A 132 -14.90 -1.02 -9.77
C LYS A 132 -14.71 -2.51 -9.55
N ASP A 133 -14.01 -3.17 -10.46
CA ASP A 133 -13.62 -4.56 -10.26
C ASP A 133 -12.44 -4.62 -9.27
N MET A 134 -12.62 -5.37 -8.18
CA MET A 134 -11.58 -5.68 -7.21
C MET A 134 -11.03 -7.08 -7.44
N VAL A 135 -9.74 -7.18 -7.76
CA VAL A 135 -9.09 -8.48 -8.00
C VAL A 135 -8.07 -8.75 -6.90
N GLY A 136 -8.46 -9.64 -5.98
CA GLY A 136 -7.56 -10.23 -5.00
C GLY A 136 -6.77 -11.36 -5.64
N SER A 137 -5.46 -11.19 -5.82
CA SER A 137 -4.59 -12.24 -6.34
C SER A 137 -3.64 -12.75 -5.25
N LYS A 138 -3.32 -14.05 -5.29
CA LYS A 138 -2.29 -14.63 -4.44
C LYS A 138 -1.13 -15.04 -5.31
N CYS A 139 0.00 -14.36 -5.18
CA CYS A 139 1.23 -14.82 -5.81
C CYS A 139 1.70 -16.11 -5.09
N GLY A 140 1.78 -17.24 -5.82
CA GLY A 140 2.36 -18.49 -5.31
C GLY A 140 1.41 -19.66 -5.06
N ARG A 141 0.47 -19.95 -5.98
CA ARG A 141 0.01 -21.31 -6.25
C ARG A 141 0.00 -21.54 -7.76
#